data_AF-A0A7S4PU10-F1
#
_entry.id   AF-A0A7S4PU10-F1
#
_cell.length_a   1.000
_cell.length_b   1.000
_cell.length_c   1.000
_cell.angle_alpha   90.00
_cell.angle_beta   90.00
_cell.angle_gamma   90.00
#
_symmetry.space_group_name_H-M   'P 1'
#
loop_
_entity.id
_entity.type
_entity.pdbx_description
1 polymer ?
#
loop_
_entity_poly.entity_id
_entity_poly.type
_entity_poly.pdbx_seq_one_letter_code
_entity_poly.pdbx_strand_id
1 'polypeptide(L)'
;MPVGLWLECVCESTDPGEELLVVGSHAALGNWQVERGVALTTSSALFPRWTLSQPLRLAEEPSSMPPWIEYKYVVRDGRGGCRWEELGTSDMPVFSSTSSAATSNMIAASRLSATRPVNRRLPGCGLRFLPVHMVLLRLDRFANQHAAASASYRVAPDWAPGVAGRGAAVGQRCSSTGECGQLPPEWRCVRAPSRGDSVDALASRVFAQLPRDRLRGSLVQLARDHHLPAALLRRVMEYLGGTPP
;
A
#
# COMPACT_ATOMS: atom_id res chain seq x y z
N MET A 1 -11.08 0.17 14.42
CA MET A 1 -10.82 1.18 13.36
C MET A 1 -9.71 0.70 12.44
N PRO A 2 -10.01 -0.02 11.35
CA PRO A 2 -8.98 -0.63 10.55
C PRO A 2 -8.00 0.34 9.87
N VAL A 3 -6.79 -0.17 9.70
CA VAL A 3 -5.75 0.41 8.85
C VAL A 3 -5.66 -0.45 7.58
N GLY A 4 -6.04 0.11 6.44
CA GLY A 4 -5.93 -0.50 5.13
C GLY A 4 -4.67 -0.04 4.39
N LEU A 5 -4.09 -0.91 3.58
CA LEU A 5 -2.99 -0.62 2.66
C LEU A 5 -3.45 -0.83 1.22
N TRP A 6 -3.35 0.22 0.42
CA TRP A 6 -3.38 0.14 -1.03
C TRP A 6 -1.98 0.28 -1.58
N LEU A 7 -1.63 -0.60 -2.50
CA LEU A 7 -0.29 -0.69 -3.03
C LEU A 7 -0.35 -0.82 -4.56
N GLU A 8 0.45 0.00 -5.23
CA GLU A 8 0.71 -0.05 -6.66
C GLU A 8 2.23 -0.14 -6.87
N CYS A 9 2.66 -1.03 -7.74
CA CYS A 9 4.06 -1.22 -8.10
C CYS A 9 4.20 -1.17 -9.62
N VAL A 10 5.15 -0.39 -10.11
CA VAL A 10 5.57 -0.46 -11.52
C VAL A 10 6.64 -1.54 -11.63
N CYS A 11 6.37 -2.60 -12.39
CA CYS A 11 7.27 -3.73 -12.60
C CYS A 11 7.23 -4.15 -14.08
N GLU A 12 8.34 -3.93 -14.76
CA GLU A 12 8.57 -4.34 -16.16
C GLU A 12 9.28 -5.71 -16.25
N SER A 13 9.81 -6.20 -15.13
CA SER A 13 10.65 -7.39 -15.05
C SER A 13 9.85 -8.69 -14.90
N THR A 14 8.65 -8.76 -15.51
CA THR A 14 7.79 -9.95 -15.49
C THR A 14 7.49 -10.43 -16.90
N ASP A 15 7.57 -11.74 -17.10
CA ASP A 15 7.17 -12.40 -18.35
C ASP A 15 5.69 -12.85 -18.33
N PRO A 16 5.06 -13.09 -19.49
CA PRO A 16 3.71 -13.64 -19.55
C PRO A 16 3.57 -14.95 -18.77
N GLY A 17 2.63 -14.98 -17.82
CA GLY A 17 2.41 -16.12 -16.93
C GLY A 17 3.18 -16.06 -15.60
N GLU A 18 4.03 -15.05 -15.41
CA GLU A 18 4.56 -14.71 -14.08
C GLU A 18 3.57 -13.85 -13.30
N GLU A 19 3.68 -13.91 -11.97
CA GLU A 19 2.89 -13.12 -11.03
C GLU A 19 3.79 -12.25 -10.17
N LEU A 20 3.33 -11.05 -9.84
CA LEU A 20 3.99 -10.18 -8.86
C LEU A 20 3.30 -10.31 -7.51
N LEU A 21 4.04 -10.73 -6.49
CA LEU A 21 3.58 -10.81 -5.11
C LEU A 21 4.23 -9.74 -4.24
N VAL A 22 3.53 -9.35 -3.17
CA VAL A 22 4.10 -8.63 -2.04
C VAL A 22 4.15 -9.54 -0.82
N VAL A 23 5.33 -9.64 -0.22
CA VAL A 23 5.62 -10.52 0.93
C VAL A 23 6.33 -9.73 2.01
N GLY A 24 5.98 -9.90 3.27
CA GLY A 24 6.54 -9.09 4.34
C GLY A 24 6.38 -9.65 5.75
N SER A 25 6.89 -8.90 6.72
CA SER A 25 6.94 -9.27 8.13
C SER A 25 5.59 -9.31 8.84
N HIS A 26 4.56 -8.73 8.22
CA HIS A 26 3.21 -8.69 8.78
C HIS A 26 2.43 -9.95 8.38
N ALA A 27 1.53 -10.43 9.25
CA ALA A 27 0.73 -11.62 8.97
C ALA A 27 -0.13 -11.47 7.70
N ALA A 28 -0.70 -10.28 7.48
CA ALA A 28 -1.42 -9.95 6.25
C ALA A 28 -0.54 -9.96 4.98
N LEU A 29 0.78 -9.92 5.12
CA LEU A 29 1.77 -10.02 4.05
C LEU A 29 2.52 -11.36 4.05
N GLY A 30 1.99 -12.36 4.76
CA GLY A 30 2.50 -13.73 4.70
C GLY A 30 3.66 -14.08 5.65
N ASN A 31 4.11 -13.18 6.53
CA ASN A 31 5.22 -13.43 7.46
C ASN A 31 6.49 -13.96 6.75
N TRP A 32 6.88 -13.33 5.64
CA TRP A 32 8.01 -13.73 4.79
C TRP A 32 7.88 -15.10 4.11
N GLN A 33 6.70 -15.73 4.11
CA GLN A 33 6.40 -16.95 3.36
C GLN A 33 5.78 -16.59 2.01
N VAL A 34 6.44 -16.93 0.90
CA VAL A 34 6.01 -16.53 -0.45
C VAL A 34 4.66 -17.16 -0.82
N GLU A 35 4.40 -18.36 -0.32
CA GLU A 35 3.14 -19.09 -0.49
C GLU A 35 1.95 -18.35 0.13
N ARG A 36 2.24 -17.48 1.12
CA ARG A 36 1.26 -16.62 1.81
C ARG A 36 1.38 -15.16 1.37
N GLY A 37 2.19 -14.88 0.36
CA GLY A 37 2.31 -13.56 -0.26
C GLY A 37 0.99 -13.11 -0.87
N VAL A 38 0.80 -11.79 -0.95
CA VAL A 38 -0.39 -11.21 -1.57
C VAL A 38 -0.08 -10.94 -3.03
N ALA A 39 -0.81 -11.58 -3.94
CA ALA A 39 -0.66 -11.35 -5.38
C ALA A 39 -1.22 -9.97 -5.78
N LEU A 40 -0.47 -9.25 -6.59
CA LEU A 40 -0.93 -8.06 -7.28
C LEU A 40 -1.52 -8.46 -8.63
N THR A 41 -2.44 -7.64 -9.14
CA THR A 41 -3.07 -7.85 -10.44
C THR A 41 -2.61 -6.82 -11.45
N THR A 42 -2.54 -7.25 -12.71
CA THR A 42 -2.32 -6.38 -13.86
C THR A 42 -3.18 -6.86 -15.04
N SER A 43 -3.19 -6.10 -16.12
CA SER A 43 -3.79 -6.48 -17.40
C SER A 43 -2.93 -5.93 -18.53
N SER A 44 -3.14 -6.38 -19.76
CA SER A 44 -2.42 -5.86 -20.93
C SER A 44 -2.53 -4.33 -21.09
N ALA A 45 -3.65 -3.72 -20.65
CA ALA A 45 -3.86 -2.28 -20.69
C ALA A 45 -3.21 -1.54 -19.51
N LEU A 46 -2.88 -2.24 -18.41
CA LEU A 46 -2.32 -1.64 -17.20
C LEU A 46 -0.81 -1.90 -17.07
N PHE A 47 -0.30 -2.97 -17.65
CA PHE A 47 1.12 -3.31 -17.63
C PHE A 47 1.96 -2.12 -18.14
N PRO A 48 3.04 -1.72 -17.43
CA PRO A 48 3.75 -2.44 -16.35
C PRO A 48 3.27 -2.15 -14.91
N ARG A 49 2.05 -1.65 -14.74
CA ARG A 49 1.50 -1.37 -13.39
C ARG A 49 0.80 -2.58 -12.81
N TRP A 50 1.11 -2.86 -11.56
CA TRP A 50 0.55 -3.92 -10.75
C TRP A 50 -0.10 -3.32 -9.51
N THR A 51 -1.30 -3.74 -9.16
CA THR A 51 -1.99 -3.19 -7.98
C THR A 51 -2.76 -4.25 -7.21
N LEU A 52 -2.99 -3.98 -5.91
CA LEU A 52 -3.92 -4.77 -5.12
C LEU A 52 -5.34 -4.58 -5.66
N SER A 53 -6.09 -5.68 -5.77
CA SER A 53 -7.50 -5.63 -6.16
C SER A 53 -8.39 -4.99 -5.08
N GLN A 54 -7.95 -5.07 -3.82
CA GLN A 54 -8.64 -4.55 -2.64
C GLN A 54 -7.60 -4.09 -1.60
N PRO A 55 -7.95 -3.17 -0.68
CA PRO A 55 -7.01 -2.69 0.31
C PRO A 55 -6.73 -3.82 1.30
N LEU A 56 -5.46 -4.09 1.52
CA LEU A 56 -5.02 -5.09 2.48
C LEU A 56 -5.24 -4.57 3.90
N ARG A 57 -5.98 -5.31 4.72
CA ARG A 57 -6.19 -4.94 6.13
C ARG A 57 -4.94 -5.27 6.95
N LEU A 58 -4.26 -4.23 7.45
CA LEU A 58 -3.07 -4.36 8.28
C LEU A 58 -3.39 -4.47 9.77
N ALA A 59 -4.40 -3.75 10.25
CA ALA A 59 -4.83 -3.86 11.63
C ALA A 59 -6.32 -3.58 11.75
N GLU A 60 -6.96 -4.17 12.77
CA GLU A 60 -8.32 -3.81 13.18
C GLU A 60 -8.36 -2.51 13.99
N GLU A 61 -7.27 -2.20 14.69
CA GLU A 61 -7.09 -0.97 15.45
C GLU A 61 -5.70 -0.39 15.22
N PRO A 62 -5.52 0.94 15.12
CA PRO A 62 -4.21 1.50 14.83
C PRO A 62 -3.19 1.22 15.94
N SER A 63 -3.66 1.09 17.18
CA SER A 63 -2.84 0.76 18.37
C SER A 63 -2.11 -0.58 18.25
N SER A 64 -2.67 -1.56 17.52
CA SER A 64 -2.09 -2.88 17.33
C SER A 64 -1.11 -2.99 16.15
N MET A 65 -0.96 -1.93 15.35
CA MET A 65 0.04 -1.88 14.28
C MET A 65 1.45 -2.04 14.85
N PRO A 66 2.34 -2.87 14.27
CA PRO A 66 3.75 -2.90 14.66
C PRO A 66 4.44 -1.55 14.35
N PRO A 67 5.62 -1.25 14.93
CA PRO A 67 6.22 0.08 14.81
C PRO A 67 6.67 0.37 13.36
N TRP A 68 7.07 -0.67 12.65
CA TRP A 68 7.30 -0.70 11.22
C TRP A 68 6.87 -2.06 10.67
N ILE A 69 6.48 -2.09 9.39
CA ILE A 69 6.29 -3.32 8.63
C ILE A 69 7.34 -3.36 7.53
N GLU A 70 8.11 -4.44 7.48
CA GLU A 70 9.05 -4.68 6.39
C GLU A 70 8.41 -5.55 5.32
N TYR A 71 8.69 -5.28 4.05
CA TYR A 71 8.18 -6.09 2.94
C TYR A 71 9.07 -5.98 1.70
N LYS A 72 8.85 -6.89 0.76
CA LYS A 72 9.45 -6.92 -0.57
C LYS A 72 8.48 -7.42 -1.63
N TYR A 73 8.76 -7.10 -2.88
CA TYR A 73 8.15 -7.73 -4.04
C TYR A 73 8.87 -9.02 -4.44
N VAL A 74 8.10 -9.97 -4.95
CA VAL A 74 8.59 -11.24 -5.49
C VAL A 74 7.91 -11.50 -6.83
N VAL A 75 8.68 -11.76 -7.86
CA VAL A 75 8.14 -12.33 -9.11
C VAL A 75 8.14 -13.84 -8.98
N ARG A 76 6.99 -14.46 -9.23
CA ARG A 76 6.82 -15.92 -9.19
C ARG A 76 6.46 -16.45 -10.57
N ASP A 77 7.15 -17.48 -11.02
CA ASP A 77 6.82 -18.17 -12.25
C ASP A 77 5.74 -19.26 -12.06
N GLY A 78 5.17 -19.75 -13.17
CA GLY A 78 4.14 -20.80 -13.13
C GLY A 78 4.62 -22.18 -12.62
N ARG A 79 5.92 -22.35 -12.34
CA ARG A 79 6.53 -23.57 -11.78
C ARG A 79 6.88 -23.40 -10.29
N GLY A 80 6.66 -22.22 -9.71
CA GLY A 80 6.98 -21.90 -8.32
C GLY A 80 8.37 -21.30 -8.10
N GLY A 81 9.14 -21.03 -9.15
CA GLY A 81 10.38 -20.27 -9.06
C GLY A 81 10.12 -18.84 -8.60
N CYS A 82 10.93 -18.33 -7.67
CA CYS A 82 10.71 -17.04 -7.02
C CYS A 82 11.94 -16.14 -7.14
N ARG A 83 11.74 -14.93 -7.67
CA ARG A 83 12.75 -13.89 -7.83
C ARG A 83 12.39 -12.68 -6.97
N TRP A 84 13.14 -12.48 -5.90
CA TRP A 84 12.94 -11.34 -4.99
C TRP A 84 13.46 -10.05 -5.61
N GLU A 85 12.85 -8.93 -5.25
CA GLU A 85 13.43 -7.63 -5.58
C GLU A 85 14.75 -7.39 -4.85
N GLU A 86 15.66 -6.73 -5.56
CA GLU A 86 16.97 -6.34 -5.06
C GLU A 86 16.96 -4.83 -4.78
N LEU A 87 17.17 -4.46 -3.51
CA LEU A 87 17.16 -3.06 -3.04
C LEU A 87 18.53 -2.64 -2.48
N GLY A 88 19.57 -3.41 -2.78
CA GLY A 88 20.89 -3.27 -2.19
C GLY A 88 21.03 -3.88 -0.79
N THR A 89 22.17 -3.61 -0.18
CA THR A 89 22.55 -4.03 1.17
C THR A 89 22.77 -2.83 2.08
N SER A 90 22.41 -2.97 3.36
CA SER A 90 22.75 -1.99 4.39
C SER A 90 23.89 -2.52 5.23
N ASP A 91 24.89 -1.67 5.50
CA ASP A 91 25.84 -1.91 6.58
C ASP A 91 25.08 -1.77 7.90
N MET A 92 25.10 -2.84 8.70
CA MET A 92 24.60 -2.79 10.07
C MET A 92 25.76 -2.40 10.99
N PRO A 93 25.64 -1.35 11.84
CA PRO A 93 26.56 -1.20 12.94
C PRO A 93 26.39 -2.39 13.88
N VAL A 94 27.45 -3.20 14.02
CA VAL A 94 27.50 -4.29 15.01
C VAL A 94 27.61 -3.63 16.39
N PHE A 95 26.49 -3.51 17.09
CA PHE A 95 26.53 -3.18 18.52
C PHE A 95 26.90 -4.45 19.28
N SER A 96 28.16 -4.54 19.72
CA SER A 96 28.62 -5.63 20.58
C SER A 96 27.86 -5.57 21.90
N SER A 97 26.84 -6.42 22.05
CA SER A 97 26.21 -6.69 23.33
C SER A 97 27.15 -7.52 24.19
N THR A 98 28.05 -6.86 24.91
CA THR A 98 28.65 -7.45 26.11
C THR A 98 28.72 -6.40 27.21
N SER A 99 27.78 -6.56 28.13
CA SER A 99 27.87 -6.13 29.53
C SER A 99 29.30 -6.28 30.08
N SER A 100 29.68 -5.31 30.90
CA SER A 100 30.98 -5.17 31.58
C SER A 100 31.49 -6.47 32.21
N ALA A 101 32.52 -7.07 31.59
CA ALA A 101 33.63 -7.84 32.18
C ALA A 101 34.14 -8.91 31.18
N ALA A 102 35.04 -8.53 30.27
CA ALA A 102 35.99 -9.46 29.67
C ALA A 102 37.15 -8.68 29.04
N THR A 103 38.31 -8.91 29.63
CA THR A 103 39.66 -8.41 29.34
C THR A 103 40.11 -8.62 27.90
N SER A 104 40.85 -7.63 27.40
CA SER A 104 41.94 -7.72 26.41
C SER A 104 41.92 -8.92 25.46
N ASN A 105 41.08 -8.86 24.41
CA ASN A 105 41.32 -9.41 23.07
C ASN A 105 40.11 -9.11 22.16
N MET A 106 39.99 -7.88 21.67
CA MET A 106 39.10 -7.54 20.54
C MET A 106 39.81 -6.61 19.55
N ILE A 107 40.98 -7.04 19.06
CA ILE A 107 41.56 -6.57 17.80
C ILE A 107 41.67 -7.80 16.89
N ALA A 108 40.53 -8.41 16.51
CA ALA A 108 40.50 -9.50 15.51
C ALA A 108 39.10 -9.87 14.96
N ALA A 109 38.04 -9.07 15.14
CA ALA A 109 36.71 -9.39 14.59
C ALA A 109 36.10 -8.27 13.70
N SER A 110 36.93 -7.34 13.24
CA SER A 110 36.51 -6.12 12.52
C SER A 110 36.34 -6.27 10.99
N ARG A 111 36.00 -7.45 10.45
CA ARG A 111 35.91 -7.65 8.98
C ARG A 111 34.73 -8.46 8.43
N LEU A 112 33.79 -8.90 9.25
CA LEU A 112 32.52 -9.42 8.73
C LEU A 112 31.45 -8.36 8.95
N SER A 113 31.41 -7.35 8.07
CA SER A 113 30.20 -6.53 7.92
C SER A 113 29.11 -7.49 7.47
N ALA A 114 28.25 -7.91 8.40
CA ALA A 114 27.07 -8.68 8.09
C ALA A 114 26.12 -7.74 7.34
N THR A 115 26.28 -7.67 6.02
CA THR A 115 25.43 -6.88 5.15
C THR A 115 24.04 -7.53 5.13
N ARG A 116 23.01 -6.76 5.49
CA ARG A 116 21.62 -7.25 5.44
C ARG A 116 20.96 -6.73 4.17
N PRO A 117 20.22 -7.58 3.41
CA PRO A 117 19.43 -7.10 2.29
C PRO A 117 18.40 -6.06 2.77
N VAL A 118 18.30 -4.96 2.04
CA VAL A 118 17.37 -3.87 2.35
C VAL A 118 15.94 -4.31 2.04
N ASN A 119 15.02 -4.04 2.96
CA ASN A 119 13.58 -4.25 2.80
C ASN A 119 12.86 -2.90 2.68
N ARG A 120 11.72 -2.87 2.00
CA ARG A 120 10.81 -1.72 2.04
C ARG A 120 10.18 -1.62 3.43
N ARG A 121 9.91 -0.40 3.89
CA ARG A 121 9.32 -0.14 5.21
C ARG A 121 8.05 0.69 5.12
N LEU A 122 6.96 0.21 5.74
CA LEU A 122 5.76 1.01 6.03
C LEU A 122 5.86 1.59 7.44
N PRO A 123 5.48 2.87 7.63
CA PRO A 123 5.49 3.48 8.94
C PRO A 123 4.29 2.95 9.75
N GLY A 124 4.54 2.49 10.97
CA GLY A 124 3.49 2.10 11.90
C GLY A 124 3.37 3.05 13.09
N CYS A 125 4.48 3.62 13.58
CA CYS A 125 4.51 4.43 14.80
C CYS A 125 3.62 5.69 14.76
N GLY A 126 3.65 6.47 13.68
CA GLY A 126 2.83 7.69 13.56
C GLY A 126 1.33 7.45 13.40
N LEU A 127 0.94 6.20 13.09
CA LEU A 127 -0.45 5.83 12.85
C LEU A 127 -1.17 5.33 14.11
N ARG A 128 -0.41 4.84 15.11
CA ARG A 128 -0.93 4.24 16.34
C ARG A 128 -1.79 5.17 17.20
N PHE A 129 -1.58 6.49 17.07
CA PHE A 129 -2.21 7.49 17.92
C PHE A 129 -3.38 8.23 17.25
N LEU A 130 -3.76 7.83 16.04
CA LEU A 130 -4.83 8.49 15.30
C LEU A 130 -6.15 7.72 15.48
N PRO A 131 -7.20 8.32 16.08
CA PRO A 131 -8.47 7.66 16.37
C PRO A 131 -9.41 7.68 15.15
N VAL A 132 -8.92 7.24 13.98
CA VAL A 132 -9.67 7.27 12.72
C VAL A 132 -9.32 6.06 11.85
N HIS A 133 -10.26 5.63 11.00
CA HIS A 133 -9.96 4.61 9.99
C HIS A 133 -9.02 5.22 8.96
N MET A 134 -8.04 4.44 8.51
CA MET A 134 -6.99 4.96 7.63
C MET A 134 -6.75 4.07 6.45
N VAL A 135 -6.46 4.71 5.31
CA VAL A 135 -5.96 4.06 4.12
C VAL A 135 -4.58 4.63 3.81
N LEU A 136 -3.59 3.74 3.76
CA LEU A 136 -2.24 4.03 3.31
C LEU A 136 -2.17 3.74 1.82
N LEU A 137 -1.82 4.74 1.02
CA LEU A 137 -1.53 4.57 -0.39
C LEU A 137 -0.02 4.55 -0.59
N ARG A 138 0.46 3.56 -1.32
CA ARG A 138 1.87 3.47 -1.67
C ARG A 138 2.07 3.16 -3.15
N LEU A 139 2.98 3.92 -3.76
CA LEU A 139 3.45 3.72 -5.10
C LEU A 139 4.93 3.36 -5.05
N ASP A 140 5.27 2.16 -5.51
CA ASP A 140 6.64 1.65 -5.58
C ASP A 140 7.07 1.40 -7.03
N ARG A 141 8.37 1.17 -7.22
CA ARG A 141 8.95 0.65 -8.46
C ARG A 141 9.81 -0.56 -8.11
N PHE A 142 9.60 -1.67 -8.80
CA PHE A 142 10.31 -2.92 -8.56
C PHE A 142 11.83 -2.74 -8.67
N ALA A 143 12.59 -3.36 -7.76
CA ALA A 143 14.05 -3.26 -7.67
C ALA A 143 14.62 -1.83 -7.52
N ASN A 144 13.77 -0.85 -7.15
CA ASN A 144 14.19 0.49 -6.80
C ASN A 144 14.01 0.72 -5.29
N GLN A 145 15.12 0.98 -4.60
CA GLN A 145 15.17 1.17 -3.14
C GLN A 145 14.28 2.32 -2.65
N HIS A 146 14.06 3.34 -3.49
CA HIS A 146 13.18 4.45 -3.13
C HIS A 146 11.74 4.14 -3.52
N ALA A 147 10.84 4.20 -2.53
CA ALA A 147 9.41 4.26 -2.83
C ALA A 147 9.15 5.51 -3.69
N ALA A 148 8.40 5.35 -4.78
CA ALA A 148 8.14 6.46 -5.68
C ALA A 148 7.29 7.55 -4.98
N ALA A 149 6.32 7.14 -4.15
CA ALA A 149 5.58 8.04 -3.26
C ALA A 149 4.74 7.27 -2.23
N SER A 150 4.38 7.92 -1.12
CA SER A 150 3.36 7.41 -0.19
C SER A 150 2.49 8.53 0.39
N ALA A 151 1.27 8.19 0.81
CA ALA A 151 0.34 9.10 1.46
C ALA A 151 -0.62 8.33 2.37
N SER A 152 -1.12 8.99 3.41
CA SER A 152 -2.15 8.44 4.30
C SER A 152 -3.39 9.31 4.27
N TYR A 153 -4.55 8.66 4.27
CA TYR A 153 -5.86 9.30 4.21
C TYR A 153 -6.71 8.81 5.36
N ARG A 154 -7.45 9.74 5.98
CA ARG A 154 -8.53 9.38 6.89
C ARG A 154 -9.72 8.98 6.07
N VAL A 155 -10.38 7.89 6.44
CA VAL A 155 -11.64 7.47 5.83
C VAL A 155 -12.66 7.24 6.93
N ALA A 156 -13.94 7.28 6.59
CA ALA A 156 -14.97 6.93 7.56
C ALA A 156 -15.12 5.40 7.72
N PRO A 157 -15.76 4.93 8.81
CA PRO A 157 -15.69 3.54 9.25
C PRO A 157 -16.18 2.48 8.26
N ASP A 158 -17.19 2.85 7.48
CA ASP A 158 -17.86 2.05 6.46
C ASP A 158 -17.21 2.23 5.07
N TRP A 159 -16.07 2.92 4.98
CA TRP A 159 -15.36 3.06 3.73
C TRP A 159 -14.90 1.69 3.20
N ALA A 160 -15.27 1.41 1.96
CA ALA A 160 -14.67 0.37 1.14
C ALA A 160 -14.61 0.87 -0.32
N PRO A 161 -13.73 0.30 -1.16
CA PRO A 161 -13.52 0.76 -2.55
C PRO A 161 -14.75 0.66 -3.47
N GLY A 162 -15.85 0.06 -3.01
CA GLY A 162 -17.11 -0.08 -3.76
C GLY A 162 -18.36 0.31 -2.96
N VAL A 163 -18.22 0.87 -1.75
CA VAL A 163 -19.37 1.30 -0.94
C VAL A 163 -19.65 2.78 -1.20
N ALA A 164 -20.91 3.09 -1.52
CA ALA A 164 -21.41 4.46 -1.71
C ALA A 164 -22.31 4.88 -0.53
N GLY A 165 -22.18 6.12 -0.04
CA GLY A 165 -23.02 6.64 1.05
C GLY A 165 -22.34 7.74 1.87
N ARG A 166 -23.09 8.35 2.81
CA ARG A 166 -22.62 9.45 3.68
C ARG A 166 -21.35 9.11 4.49
N GLY A 167 -21.12 7.83 4.78
CA GLY A 167 -19.96 7.35 5.53
C GLY A 167 -18.77 6.89 4.67
N ALA A 168 -18.87 6.84 3.35
CA ALA A 168 -17.73 6.50 2.48
C ALA A 168 -16.79 7.70 2.18
N ALA A 169 -16.84 8.75 3.00
CA ALA A 169 -16.09 9.99 2.79
C ALA A 169 -14.59 9.78 3.00
N VAL A 170 -13.79 10.32 2.08
CA VAL A 170 -12.33 10.39 2.20
C VAL A 170 -12.01 11.76 2.78
N GLY A 171 -11.46 11.76 3.99
CA GLY A 171 -11.00 12.97 4.67
C GLY A 171 -9.73 13.54 4.05
N GLN A 172 -9.29 14.69 4.57
CA GLN A 172 -8.08 15.36 4.11
C GLN A 172 -6.86 14.45 4.22
N ARG A 173 -5.95 14.54 3.24
CA ARG A 173 -4.63 13.91 3.29
C ARG A 173 -3.96 14.32 4.60
N CYS A 174 -3.45 13.35 5.35
CA CYS A 174 -2.69 13.65 6.56
C CYS A 174 -1.36 14.28 6.14
N SER A 175 -1.29 15.61 6.13
CA SER A 175 -0.04 16.34 5.93
C SER A 175 0.89 16.00 7.08
N SER A 176 2.09 15.49 6.78
CA SER A 176 3.15 15.23 7.76
C SER A 176 3.73 16.52 8.40
N THR A 177 3.05 17.66 8.28
CA THR A 177 3.54 18.98 8.71
C THR A 177 3.07 19.39 10.10
N GLY A 178 2.31 18.56 10.81
CA GLY A 178 2.05 18.75 12.24
C GLY A 178 3.09 18.00 13.06
N GLU A 179 4.19 18.69 13.42
CA GLU A 179 5.14 18.37 14.50
C GLU A 179 5.22 16.89 14.91
N CYS A 180 5.66 16.04 14.00
CA CYS A 180 6.19 14.72 14.36
C CYS A 180 7.71 14.87 14.32
N GLY A 181 8.38 14.68 15.47
CA GLY A 181 9.82 14.79 15.60
C GLY A 181 10.54 14.15 14.42
N GLN A 182 11.34 14.99 13.74
CA GLN A 182 12.26 14.67 12.65
C GLN A 182 12.13 13.26 12.08
N LEU A 183 11.20 13.06 11.14
CA LEU A 183 11.25 11.88 10.27
C LEU A 183 12.61 11.87 9.55
N PRO A 184 13.30 10.72 9.51
CA PRO A 184 14.64 10.65 8.95
C PRO A 184 14.62 11.00 7.45
N PRO A 185 15.70 11.61 6.92
CA PRO A 185 15.70 12.31 5.63
C PRO A 185 15.27 11.46 4.43
N GLU A 186 15.39 10.13 4.51
CA GLU A 186 14.94 9.17 3.50
C GLU A 186 13.40 9.05 3.37
N TRP A 187 12.64 9.68 4.28
CA TRP A 187 11.16 9.71 4.29
C TRP A 187 10.58 11.04 3.82
N ARG A 188 11.43 12.00 3.44
CA ARG A 188 10.97 13.25 2.82
C ARG A 188 10.41 12.91 1.44
N CYS A 189 9.18 13.35 1.15
CA CYS A 189 8.57 13.21 -0.17
C CYS A 189 9.54 13.75 -1.23
N VAL A 190 10.19 12.84 -1.97
CA VAL A 190 11.00 13.18 -3.14
C VAL A 190 10.05 13.81 -4.15
N ARG A 191 10.45 14.93 -4.78
CA ARG A 191 9.65 15.59 -5.82
C ARG A 191 9.19 14.54 -6.84
N ALA A 192 7.88 14.47 -7.05
CA ALA A 192 7.28 13.55 -8.00
C ALA A 192 7.94 13.70 -9.38
N PRO A 193 8.39 12.60 -10.03
CA PRO A 193 8.73 12.65 -11.43
C PRO A 193 7.45 12.85 -12.28
N SER A 194 7.66 13.41 -13.48
CA SER A 194 6.74 13.67 -14.59
C SER A 194 5.30 13.11 -14.52
N ARG A 195 4.33 14.03 -14.71
CA ARG A 195 2.95 13.88 -15.23
C ARG A 195 2.47 12.41 -15.46
N GLY A 196 2.03 11.71 -14.41
CA GLY A 196 1.30 10.43 -14.53
C GLY A 196 1.52 9.41 -13.40
N ASP A 197 2.65 9.50 -12.70
CA ASP A 197 3.08 8.57 -11.63
C ASP A 197 3.12 9.26 -10.26
N SER A 198 2.04 9.97 -9.88
CA SER A 198 1.97 10.58 -8.55
C SER A 198 1.05 9.80 -7.61
N VAL A 199 1.32 9.87 -6.31
CA VAL A 199 0.41 9.31 -5.29
C VAL A 199 -0.96 9.98 -5.34
N ASP A 200 -1.05 11.24 -5.80
CA ASP A 200 -2.32 11.94 -5.97
C ASP A 200 -3.11 11.39 -7.17
N ALA A 201 -2.43 10.94 -8.23
CA ALA A 201 -3.07 10.23 -9.35
C ALA A 201 -3.55 8.84 -8.90
N LEU A 202 -2.77 8.13 -8.08
CA LEU A 202 -3.21 6.88 -7.43
C LEU A 202 -4.43 7.13 -6.54
N ALA A 203 -4.37 8.14 -5.67
CA ALA A 203 -5.50 8.55 -4.84
C ALA A 203 -6.73 8.89 -5.69
N SER A 204 -6.55 9.57 -6.82
CA SER A 204 -7.64 9.85 -7.75
C SER A 204 -8.20 8.58 -8.40
N ARG A 205 -7.40 7.55 -8.68
CA ARG A 205 -7.96 6.26 -9.14
C ARG A 205 -8.73 5.55 -8.03
N VAL A 206 -8.11 5.43 -6.86
CA VAL A 206 -8.67 4.74 -5.69
C VAL A 206 -9.92 5.44 -5.13
N PHE A 207 -10.00 6.77 -5.22
CA PHE A 207 -11.08 7.57 -4.64
C PHE A 207 -11.98 8.26 -5.67
N ALA A 208 -11.52 8.49 -6.90
CA ALA A 208 -12.22 9.25 -7.95
C ALA A 208 -12.59 8.44 -9.22
N GLN A 209 -12.30 7.13 -9.34
CA GLN A 209 -13.12 6.27 -10.21
C GLN A 209 -14.58 6.18 -9.70
N LEU A 210 -14.80 6.56 -8.44
CA LEU A 210 -16.03 6.43 -7.69
C LEU A 210 -17.16 7.47 -7.89
N PRO A 211 -17.04 8.67 -8.47
CA PRO A 211 -18.19 9.56 -8.62
C PRO A 211 -19.31 8.93 -9.45
N ARG A 212 -18.96 8.17 -10.50
CA ARG A 212 -19.94 7.49 -11.36
C ARG A 212 -20.57 6.28 -10.68
N ASP A 213 -19.78 5.43 -10.02
CA ASP A 213 -20.30 4.26 -9.31
C ASP A 213 -21.01 4.64 -8.01
N ARG A 214 -20.61 5.72 -7.33
CA ARG A 214 -21.32 6.29 -6.18
C ARG A 214 -22.64 6.92 -6.60
N LEU A 215 -22.66 7.71 -7.68
CA LEU A 215 -23.91 8.19 -8.27
C LEU A 215 -24.81 7.01 -8.62
N ARG A 216 -24.27 6.01 -9.31
CA ARG A 216 -24.99 4.79 -9.68
C ARG A 216 -25.59 4.08 -8.46
N GLY A 217 -24.80 3.82 -7.42
CA GLY A 217 -25.26 3.18 -6.19
C GLY A 217 -26.29 4.00 -5.43
N SER A 218 -26.05 5.30 -5.24
CA SER A 218 -27.01 6.22 -4.61
C SER A 218 -28.30 6.36 -5.41
N LEU A 219 -28.25 6.33 -6.74
CA LEU A 219 -29.42 6.39 -7.61
C LEU A 219 -30.22 5.08 -7.59
N VAL A 220 -29.55 3.93 -7.53
CA VAL A 220 -30.20 2.63 -7.33
C VAL A 220 -30.90 2.57 -5.97
N GLN A 221 -30.25 3.07 -4.92
CA GLN A 221 -30.83 3.12 -3.58
C GLN A 221 -32.01 4.10 -3.51
N LEU A 222 -31.87 5.30 -4.07
CA LEU A 222 -32.95 6.29 -4.17
C LEU A 222 -34.11 5.77 -5.02
N ALA A 223 -33.83 5.00 -6.08
CA ALA A 223 -34.85 4.35 -6.88
C ALA A 223 -35.63 3.29 -6.09
N ARG A 224 -34.95 2.56 -5.21
CA ARG A 224 -35.56 1.58 -4.32
C ARG A 224 -36.44 2.24 -3.26
N ASP A 225 -35.91 3.26 -2.60
CA ASP A 225 -36.55 3.92 -1.45
C ASP A 225 -37.71 4.84 -1.85
N HIS A 226 -37.66 5.40 -3.06
CA HIS A 226 -38.66 6.36 -3.56
C HIS A 226 -39.41 5.90 -4.82
N HIS A 227 -39.32 4.60 -5.17
CA HIS A 227 -39.99 4.02 -6.33
C HIS A 227 -39.79 4.82 -7.63
N LEU A 228 -38.54 5.19 -7.94
CA LEU A 228 -38.26 5.96 -9.16
C LEU A 228 -38.75 5.19 -10.40
N PRO A 229 -39.36 5.88 -11.39
CA PRO A 229 -39.78 5.23 -12.63
C PRO A 229 -38.60 4.55 -13.32
N ALA A 230 -38.78 3.29 -13.74
CA ALA A 230 -37.72 2.50 -14.37
C ALA A 230 -37.11 3.19 -15.60
N ALA A 231 -37.89 3.97 -16.35
CA ALA A 231 -37.42 4.76 -17.49
C ALA A 231 -36.43 5.87 -17.10
N LEU A 232 -36.62 6.51 -15.95
CA LEU A 232 -35.71 7.52 -15.42
C LEU A 232 -34.40 6.86 -14.99
N LEU A 233 -34.49 5.75 -14.23
CA LEU A 233 -33.32 4.99 -13.80
C LEU A 233 -32.51 4.52 -15.02
N ARG A 234 -33.17 4.00 -16.07
CA ARG A 234 -32.51 3.57 -17.30
C ARG A 234 -31.74 4.70 -17.98
N ARG A 235 -32.34 5.89 -18.16
CA ARG A 235 -31.67 7.04 -18.76
C ARG A 235 -30.48 7.54 -17.94
N VAL A 236 -30.61 7.52 -16.62
CA VAL A 236 -29.53 7.91 -15.72
C VAL A 236 -28.38 6.90 -15.79
N MET A 237 -28.68 5.61 -15.88
CA MET A 237 -27.67 4.55 -16.04
C MET A 237 -26.98 4.62 -17.41
N GLU A 238 -27.73 4.87 -18.48
CA GLU A 238 -27.21 5.12 -19.83
C GLU A 238 -26.27 6.34 -19.85
N TYR A 239 -26.65 7.45 -19.22
CA TYR A 239 -25.81 8.66 -19.12
C TYR A 239 -24.52 8.44 -18.32
N LEU A 240 -24.57 7.58 -17.31
CA LEU A 240 -23.39 7.20 -16.51
C LEU A 240 -22.51 6.12 -17.18
N GLY A 241 -22.92 5.60 -18.34
CA GLY A 241 -22.18 4.59 -19.10
C GLY A 241 -22.34 3.16 -18.57
N GLY A 242 -23.40 2.87 -17.81
CA GLY A 242 -23.68 1.54 -17.25
C GLY A 242 -24.84 0.84 -17.97
N THR A 243 -24.79 -0.49 -18.05
CA THR A 243 -25.95 -1.31 -18.42
C THR A 243 -26.94 -1.39 -17.25
N PRO A 244 -28.26 -1.22 -17.49
CA PRO A 244 -29.27 -1.40 -16.46
C PRO A 244 -29.31 -2.87 -15.99
N PRO A 245 -29.58 -3.15 -14.70
CA PRO A 245 -29.84 -4.50 -14.21
C PRO A 245 -31.17 -5.06 -14.75
#